data_AF-A0A961PME1-F1
#
_entry.id   AF-A0A961PME1-F1
#
_cell.length_a   1.000
_cell.length_b   1.000
_cell.length_c   1.000
_cell.angle_alpha   90.00
_cell.angle_beta   90.00
_cell.angle_gamma   90.00
#
_symmetry.space_group_name_H-M   'P 1'
#
loop_
_entity.id
_entity.type
_entity.pdbx_description
1 polymer ?
#
loop_
_entity_poly.entity_id
_entity_poly.type
_entity_poly.pdbx_seq_one_letter_code
_entity_poly.pdbx_strand_id
1 'polypeptide(L)'
;MTDVERDDTRLKALRDAPEPEVGPVRELVVNKLWLWRKIGLVLGVMIALLIAATMLSPIPGARYVVGGIDKIYQAIAFAVLVFPLILTDSRRWKWVVPVAVLYGGLIELIQPTVGRHAEWLDWGADVTGVLMGAALAELLHDRLRDRFFADDGASDESDADEAARLEAMRAEMMDELRVALHEELTSISRIDTAAGQEVDTPPGQTTEDPARSALLRH
;
A
#
# COMPACT_ATOMS: atom_id res chain seq x y z
N MET A 1 -10.91 -13.82 -47.63
CA MET A 1 -11.18 -13.88 -46.18
C MET A 1 -10.73 -12.55 -45.60
N THR A 2 -11.67 -11.67 -45.36
CA THR A 2 -11.45 -10.28 -44.92
C THR A 2 -11.21 -10.20 -43.42
N ASP A 3 -10.50 -9.19 -42.91
CA ASP A 3 -10.19 -9.08 -41.47
C ASP A 3 -11.44 -9.15 -40.57
N VAL A 4 -12.56 -8.58 -41.05
CA VAL A 4 -13.87 -8.65 -40.37
C VAL A 4 -14.32 -10.09 -40.11
N GLU A 5 -14.10 -10.99 -41.07
CA GLU A 5 -14.53 -12.39 -40.96
C GLU A 5 -13.64 -13.17 -39.98
N ARG A 6 -12.37 -12.78 -39.87
CA ARG A 6 -11.42 -13.33 -38.89
C ARG A 6 -11.78 -12.88 -37.48
N ASP A 7 -12.21 -11.65 -37.31
CA ASP A 7 -12.63 -11.09 -36.02
C ASP A 7 -13.96 -11.69 -35.56
N ASP A 8 -14.94 -11.84 -36.45
CA ASP A 8 -16.19 -12.51 -36.14
C ASP A 8 -15.97 -13.98 -35.73
N THR A 9 -15.03 -14.66 -36.40
CA THR A 9 -14.67 -16.04 -36.05
C THR A 9 -13.99 -16.13 -34.69
N ARG A 10 -13.14 -15.15 -34.34
CA ARG A 10 -12.50 -15.06 -33.02
C ARG A 10 -13.49 -14.72 -31.91
N LEU A 11 -14.41 -13.79 -32.16
CA LEU A 11 -15.47 -13.42 -31.20
C LEU A 11 -16.41 -14.59 -30.94
N LYS A 12 -16.72 -15.37 -31.98
CA LYS A 12 -17.50 -16.61 -31.86
C LYS A 12 -16.74 -17.67 -31.06
N ALA A 13 -15.45 -17.83 -31.30
CA ALA A 13 -14.59 -18.75 -30.55
C ALA A 13 -14.43 -18.36 -29.07
N LEU A 14 -14.40 -17.05 -28.74
CA LEU A 14 -14.33 -16.56 -27.36
C LEU A 14 -15.68 -16.69 -26.62
N ARG A 15 -16.80 -16.53 -27.34
CA ARG A 15 -18.15 -16.72 -26.77
C ARG A 15 -18.49 -18.18 -26.53
N ASP A 16 -18.00 -19.06 -27.40
CA ASP A 16 -18.21 -20.50 -27.30
C ASP A 16 -17.10 -21.19 -26.47
N ALA A 17 -16.11 -20.43 -25.98
CA ALA A 17 -15.13 -20.94 -25.02
C ALA A 17 -15.85 -21.24 -23.69
N PRO A 18 -15.65 -22.43 -23.10
CA PRO A 18 -16.21 -22.73 -21.79
C PRO A 18 -15.71 -21.69 -20.78
N GLU A 19 -16.64 -21.07 -20.05
CA GLU A 19 -16.33 -20.19 -18.93
C GLU A 19 -15.28 -20.87 -18.04
N PRO A 20 -14.21 -20.16 -17.61
CA PRO A 20 -13.17 -20.77 -16.80
C PRO A 20 -13.81 -21.29 -15.51
N GLU A 21 -14.01 -22.60 -15.42
CA GLU A 21 -14.49 -23.26 -14.20
C GLU A 21 -13.54 -22.89 -13.07
N VAL A 22 -13.99 -21.99 -12.20
CA VAL A 22 -13.28 -21.60 -10.99
C VAL A 22 -13.22 -22.85 -10.11
N GLY A 23 -12.11 -23.58 -10.20
CA GLY A 23 -12.04 -24.95 -9.68
C GLY A 23 -12.42 -25.06 -8.18
N PRO A 24 -13.06 -26.17 -7.77
CA PRO A 24 -13.56 -26.37 -6.40
C PRO A 24 -12.49 -26.22 -5.31
N VAL A 25 -11.21 -26.42 -5.66
CA VAL A 25 -10.07 -26.24 -4.76
C VAL A 25 -9.89 -24.77 -4.34
N ARG A 26 -10.08 -23.82 -5.27
CA ARG A 26 -10.01 -22.38 -4.95
C ARG A 26 -11.15 -21.98 -4.03
N GLU A 27 -12.37 -22.46 -4.29
CA GLU A 27 -13.51 -22.21 -3.42
C GLU A 27 -13.30 -22.80 -2.03
N LEU A 28 -12.79 -24.03 -1.91
CA LEU A 28 -12.53 -24.69 -0.63
C LEU A 28 -11.45 -23.94 0.19
N VAL A 29 -10.38 -23.49 -0.46
CA VAL A 29 -9.30 -22.73 0.18
C VAL A 29 -9.80 -21.35 0.62
N VAL A 30 -10.55 -20.63 -0.23
CA VAL A 30 -11.14 -19.33 0.11
C VAL A 30 -12.12 -19.47 1.28
N ASN A 31 -12.98 -20.50 1.28
CA ASN A 31 -13.90 -20.76 2.39
C ASN A 31 -13.14 -21.08 3.68
N LYS A 32 -12.06 -21.85 3.60
CA LYS A 32 -11.23 -22.20 4.76
C LYS A 32 -10.60 -20.93 5.35
N LEU A 33 -9.87 -20.14 4.58
CA LEU A 33 -9.26 -18.89 5.06
C LEU A 33 -10.31 -17.91 5.61
N TRP A 34 -11.48 -17.84 4.99
CA TRP A 34 -12.59 -17.02 5.48
C TRP A 34 -13.12 -17.50 6.84
N LEU A 35 -13.24 -18.82 7.03
CA LEU A 35 -13.64 -19.41 8.32
C LEU A 35 -12.62 -19.11 9.42
N TRP A 36 -11.33 -19.29 9.13
CA TRP A 36 -10.24 -18.97 10.06
C TRP A 36 -10.30 -17.50 10.49
N ARG A 37 -10.40 -16.58 9.53
CA ARG A 37 -10.53 -15.13 9.77
C ARG A 37 -11.73 -14.74 10.62
N LYS A 38 -12.85 -15.46 10.49
CA LYS A 38 -14.06 -15.27 11.30
C LYS A 38 -13.89 -15.80 12.72
N ILE A 39 -13.25 -16.95 12.90
CA ILE A 39 -13.01 -17.52 14.23
C ILE A 39 -12.18 -16.57 15.08
N GLY A 40 -11.11 -15.98 14.53
CA GLY A 40 -10.30 -14.98 15.24
C GLY A 40 -11.10 -13.74 15.67
N LEU A 41 -12.04 -13.27 14.83
CA LEU A 41 -12.92 -12.16 15.17
C LEU A 41 -13.93 -12.53 16.26
N VAL A 42 -14.60 -13.68 16.14
CA VAL A 42 -15.58 -14.14 17.14
C VAL A 42 -14.90 -14.33 18.50
N LEU A 43 -13.73 -14.97 18.51
CA LEU A 43 -12.95 -15.17 19.72
C LEU A 43 -12.52 -13.83 20.33
N GLY A 44 -12.05 -12.90 19.49
CA GLY A 44 -11.73 -11.53 19.89
C GLY A 44 -12.90 -10.80 20.55
N VAL A 45 -14.07 -10.84 19.94
CA VAL A 45 -15.29 -10.23 20.49
C VAL A 45 -15.67 -10.88 21.82
N MET A 46 -15.61 -12.21 21.92
CA MET A 46 -15.88 -12.91 23.18
C MET A 46 -14.92 -12.50 24.29
N ILE A 47 -13.62 -12.39 23.99
CA ILE A 47 -12.61 -11.94 24.95
C ILE A 47 -12.85 -10.48 25.36
N ALA A 48 -13.16 -9.60 24.40
CA ALA A 48 -13.46 -8.20 24.69
C ALA A 48 -14.66 -8.09 25.65
N LEU A 49 -15.74 -8.82 25.38
CA LEU A 49 -16.92 -8.85 26.25
C LEU A 49 -16.59 -9.40 27.65
N LEU A 50 -15.74 -10.42 27.74
CA LEU A 50 -15.29 -10.95 29.02
C LEU A 50 -14.51 -9.90 29.82
N ILE A 51 -13.60 -9.15 29.17
CA ILE A 51 -12.83 -8.06 29.79
C ILE A 51 -13.77 -6.95 30.28
N ALA A 52 -14.74 -6.53 29.47
CA ALA A 52 -15.74 -5.57 29.92
C ALA A 52 -16.52 -6.11 31.13
N ALA A 53 -17.00 -7.35 31.07
CA ALA A 53 -17.76 -7.93 32.17
C ALA A 53 -16.96 -8.00 33.48
N THR A 54 -15.66 -8.32 33.42
CA THR A 54 -14.82 -8.39 34.63
C THR A 54 -14.46 -6.99 35.15
N MET A 55 -14.07 -6.07 34.29
CA MET A 55 -13.65 -4.71 34.68
C MET A 55 -14.82 -3.83 35.15
N LEU A 56 -15.99 -4.00 34.53
CA LEU A 56 -17.21 -3.28 34.87
C LEU A 56 -18.06 -3.98 35.94
N SER A 57 -17.65 -5.17 36.41
CA SER A 57 -18.37 -5.81 37.51
C SER A 57 -18.18 -4.99 38.80
N PRO A 58 -19.27 -4.67 39.52
CA PRO A 58 -19.17 -3.98 40.79
C PRO A 58 -18.45 -4.87 41.80
N ILE A 59 -17.33 -4.40 42.35
CA ILE A 59 -16.58 -5.15 43.36
C ILE A 59 -17.44 -5.23 44.62
N PRO A 60 -17.82 -6.44 45.10
CA PRO A 60 -18.34 -6.59 46.45
C PRO A 60 -17.22 -6.20 47.41
N GLY A 61 -17.52 -5.24 48.29
CA GLY A 61 -16.56 -4.54 49.12
C GLY A 61 -15.43 -5.41 49.68
N ALA A 62 -14.23 -4.84 49.67
CA ALA A 62 -12.98 -5.41 50.22
C ALA A 62 -12.39 -6.58 49.42
N ARG A 63 -11.85 -6.30 48.24
CA ARG A 63 -10.70 -7.05 47.72
C ARG A 63 -9.59 -6.07 47.38
N TYR A 64 -8.80 -5.73 48.39
CA TYR A 64 -7.46 -5.21 48.18
C TYR A 64 -6.61 -6.35 47.61
N VAL A 65 -6.73 -6.57 46.30
CA VAL A 65 -5.78 -7.41 45.58
C VAL A 65 -4.42 -6.73 45.72
N VAL A 66 -3.44 -7.48 46.20
CA VAL A 66 -2.06 -7.05 46.45
C VAL A 66 -1.59 -6.16 45.29
N GLY A 67 -1.26 -4.90 45.61
CA GLY A 67 -1.05 -3.83 44.64
C GLY A 67 -0.08 -4.22 43.53
N GLY A 68 -0.54 -4.17 42.29
CA GLY A 68 0.27 -4.38 41.08
C GLY A 68 -0.02 -5.68 40.33
N ILE A 69 -0.48 -6.75 40.98
CA ILE A 69 -0.80 -8.01 40.30
C ILE A 69 -2.04 -7.85 39.38
N ASP A 70 -3.00 -7.03 39.81
CA ASP A 70 -4.20 -6.71 39.01
C ASP A 70 -3.86 -6.14 37.62
N LYS A 71 -2.80 -5.31 37.57
CA LYS A 71 -2.29 -4.66 36.34
C LYS A 71 -1.66 -5.67 35.39
N ILE A 72 -0.98 -6.69 35.93
CA ILE A 72 -0.43 -7.78 35.12
C ILE A 72 -1.56 -8.59 34.49
N TYR A 73 -2.65 -8.84 35.23
CA TYR A 73 -3.82 -9.53 34.69
C TYR A 73 -4.51 -8.73 33.58
N GLN A 74 -4.64 -7.42 33.73
CA GLN A 74 -5.13 -6.52 32.67
C GLN A 74 -4.25 -6.59 31.43
N ALA A 75 -2.93 -6.43 31.60
CA ALA A 75 -1.98 -6.49 30.49
C ALA A 75 -2.05 -7.85 29.75
N ILE A 76 -2.12 -8.97 30.49
CA ILE A 76 -2.28 -10.30 29.89
C ILE A 76 -3.63 -10.42 29.18
N ALA A 77 -4.71 -9.90 29.75
CA ALA A 77 -6.03 -9.96 29.13
C ALA A 77 -6.08 -9.23 27.78
N PHE A 78 -5.49 -8.02 27.72
CA PHE A 78 -5.37 -7.27 26.46
C PHE A 78 -4.41 -7.92 25.46
N ALA A 79 -3.31 -8.54 25.94
CA ALA A 79 -2.44 -9.32 25.07
C ALA A 79 -3.20 -10.51 24.44
N VAL A 80 -3.98 -11.25 25.24
CA VAL A 80 -4.80 -12.38 24.80
C VAL A 80 -5.95 -11.93 23.89
N LEU A 81 -6.49 -10.72 24.09
CA LEU A 81 -7.46 -10.12 23.17
C LEU A 81 -6.85 -9.91 21.78
N VAL A 82 -5.72 -9.21 21.72
CA VAL A 82 -5.12 -8.75 20.45
C VAL A 82 -4.45 -9.90 19.69
N PHE A 83 -3.86 -10.86 20.40
CA PHE A 83 -3.12 -11.98 19.84
C PHE A 83 -3.88 -12.78 18.75
N PRO A 84 -5.09 -13.34 18.99
CA PRO A 84 -5.81 -14.08 17.96
C PRO A 84 -6.31 -13.19 16.81
N LEU A 85 -6.57 -11.90 17.04
CA LEU A 85 -6.98 -10.99 15.97
C LEU A 85 -5.87 -10.75 14.95
N ILE A 86 -4.64 -10.52 15.44
CA ILE A 86 -3.47 -10.26 14.59
C ILE A 86 -2.91 -11.56 14.02
N LEU A 87 -2.84 -12.64 14.80
CA LEU A 87 -2.31 -13.92 14.34
C LEU A 87 -3.10 -14.49 13.15
N THR A 88 -4.42 -14.28 13.13
CA THR A 88 -5.28 -14.77 12.05
C THR A 88 -5.17 -13.94 10.77
N ASP A 89 -4.76 -12.67 10.87
CA ASP A 89 -4.64 -11.74 9.74
C ASP A 89 -3.70 -10.58 10.16
N SER A 90 -2.41 -10.75 9.90
CA SER A 90 -1.36 -9.82 10.36
C SER A 90 -1.66 -8.38 9.94
N ARG A 91 -2.24 -8.18 8.74
CA ARG A 91 -2.60 -6.86 8.20
C ARG A 91 -3.60 -6.06 9.06
N ARG A 92 -4.27 -6.70 10.02
CA ARG A 92 -5.20 -6.05 10.95
C ARG A 92 -4.52 -5.28 12.07
N TRP A 93 -3.23 -5.50 12.33
CA TRP A 93 -2.50 -4.86 13.44
C TRP A 93 -2.67 -3.33 13.46
N LYS A 94 -2.60 -2.68 12.28
CA LYS A 94 -2.74 -1.23 12.08
C LYS A 94 -4.05 -0.65 12.63
N TRP A 95 -5.13 -1.44 12.64
CA TRP A 95 -6.43 -1.01 13.16
C TRP A 95 -6.77 -1.65 14.52
N VAL A 96 -6.33 -2.87 14.78
CA VAL A 96 -6.61 -3.59 16.04
C VAL A 96 -5.91 -2.92 17.22
N VAL A 97 -4.65 -2.50 17.05
CA VAL A 97 -3.90 -1.82 18.11
C VAL A 97 -4.58 -0.53 18.56
N PRO A 98 -4.87 0.45 17.69
CA PRO A 98 -5.53 1.68 18.13
C PRO A 98 -6.94 1.43 18.68
N VAL A 99 -7.70 0.49 18.11
CA VAL A 99 -9.04 0.13 18.63
C VAL A 99 -8.95 -0.47 20.03
N ALA A 100 -7.99 -1.36 20.29
CA ALA A 100 -7.82 -1.97 21.61
C ALA A 100 -7.37 -0.95 22.66
N VAL A 101 -6.46 -0.03 22.30
CA VAL A 101 -6.05 1.08 23.19
C VAL A 101 -7.22 2.01 23.54
N LEU A 102 -8.04 2.37 22.54
CA LEU A 102 -9.26 3.14 22.76
C LEU A 102 -10.27 2.39 23.61
N TYR A 103 -10.39 1.07 23.43
CA TYR A 103 -11.28 0.22 24.21
C TYR A 103 -10.89 0.18 25.70
N GLY A 104 -9.60 0.01 26.03
CA GLY A 104 -9.11 0.12 27.41
C GLY A 104 -9.37 1.49 28.02
N GLY A 105 -9.09 2.57 27.27
CA GLY A 105 -9.38 3.94 27.72
C GLY A 105 -10.88 4.22 27.92
N LEU A 106 -11.75 3.60 27.11
CA LEU A 106 -13.19 3.72 27.27
C LEU A 106 -13.69 2.97 28.49
N ILE A 107 -13.17 1.77 28.76
CA ILE A 107 -13.47 1.03 30.00
C ILE A 107 -13.09 1.88 31.20
N GLU A 108 -11.89 2.46 31.18
CA GLU A 108 -11.37 3.33 32.23
C GLU A 108 -12.24 4.55 32.49
N LEU A 109 -12.77 5.16 31.42
CA LEU A 109 -13.69 6.29 31.51
C LEU A 109 -15.06 5.90 32.09
N ILE A 110 -15.51 4.66 31.84
CA ILE A 110 -16.80 4.15 32.32
C ILE A 110 -16.70 3.64 33.76
N GLN A 111 -15.56 3.11 34.20
CA GLN A 111 -15.36 2.58 35.56
C GLN A 111 -15.86 3.52 36.69
N PRO A 112 -15.62 4.85 36.66
CA PRO A 112 -16.18 5.82 37.62
C PRO A 112 -17.70 5.76 37.80
N THR A 113 -18.43 5.48 36.72
CA THR A 113 -19.90 5.45 36.73
C THR A 113 -20.45 4.22 37.47
N VAL A 114 -19.63 3.20 37.69
CA VAL A 114 -19.98 1.95 38.38
C VAL A 114 -19.41 1.91 39.80
N GLY A 115 -18.87 3.03 40.29
CA GLY A 115 -18.34 3.16 41.65
C GLY A 115 -16.90 2.66 41.83
N ARG A 116 -16.13 2.51 40.75
CA ARG A 116 -14.67 2.28 40.80
C ARG A 116 -13.89 3.59 40.58
N HIS A 117 -12.62 3.63 40.95
CA HIS A 117 -11.76 4.77 40.64
C HIS A 117 -11.05 4.55 39.32
N ALA A 118 -10.99 5.61 38.50
CA ALA A 118 -10.15 5.57 37.32
C ALA A 118 -8.67 5.69 37.74
N GLU A 119 -7.89 4.63 37.50
CA GLU A 119 -6.44 4.60 37.53
C GLU A 119 -5.85 4.65 36.11
N TRP A 120 -5.23 5.78 35.74
CA TRP A 120 -4.45 5.91 34.50
C TRP A 120 -3.34 4.85 34.33
N LEU A 121 -2.91 4.22 35.43
CA LEU A 121 -1.96 3.12 35.42
C LEU A 121 -2.54 1.83 34.83
N ASP A 122 -3.85 1.58 35.00
CA ASP A 122 -4.54 0.43 34.41
C ASP A 122 -4.62 0.59 32.90
N TRP A 123 -4.92 1.80 32.42
CA TRP A 123 -4.85 2.11 30.99
C TRP A 123 -3.43 1.92 30.42
N GLY A 124 -2.38 2.29 31.17
CA GLY A 124 -1.00 2.01 30.79
C GLY A 124 -0.68 0.52 30.71
N ALA A 125 -1.25 -0.28 31.62
CA ALA A 125 -1.13 -1.73 31.59
C ALA A 125 -1.83 -2.34 30.37
N ASP A 126 -3.02 -1.84 30.02
CA ASP A 126 -3.75 -2.23 28.81
C ASP A 126 -2.92 -1.97 27.55
N VAL A 127 -2.37 -0.75 27.41
CA VAL A 127 -1.50 -0.38 26.28
C VAL A 127 -0.30 -1.31 26.19
N THR A 128 0.36 -1.59 27.32
CA THR A 128 1.52 -2.50 27.37
C THR A 128 1.13 -3.91 26.94
N GLY A 129 -0.04 -4.40 27.40
CA GLY A 129 -0.62 -5.68 26.99
C GLY A 129 -0.89 -5.75 25.50
N VAL A 130 -1.50 -4.72 24.92
CA VAL A 130 -1.79 -4.61 23.48
C VAL A 130 -0.50 -4.70 22.66
N LEU A 131 0.53 -3.92 23.03
CA LEU A 131 1.80 -3.90 22.31
C LEU A 131 2.53 -5.24 22.41
N MET A 132 2.57 -5.85 23.60
CA MET A 132 3.17 -7.18 23.76
C MET A 132 2.41 -8.25 22.96
N GLY A 133 1.07 -8.25 23.01
CA GLY A 133 0.25 -9.18 22.25
C GLY A 133 0.43 -9.05 20.74
N ALA A 134 0.54 -7.82 20.24
CA ALA A 134 0.84 -7.54 18.84
C ALA A 134 2.23 -8.03 18.44
N ALA A 135 3.26 -7.68 19.20
CA ALA A 135 4.63 -8.12 18.93
C ALA A 135 4.77 -9.66 18.96
N LEU A 136 4.12 -10.35 19.91
CA LEU A 136 4.10 -11.81 19.94
C LEU A 136 3.37 -12.41 18.73
N ALA A 137 2.26 -11.81 18.31
CA ALA A 137 1.49 -12.28 17.17
C ALA A 137 2.27 -12.11 15.86
N GLU A 138 2.94 -10.97 15.67
CA GLU A 138 3.82 -10.71 14.51
C GLU A 138 5.02 -11.67 14.52
N LEU A 139 5.74 -11.79 15.64
CA LEU A 139 6.88 -12.70 15.75
C LEU A 139 6.49 -14.16 15.44
N LEU A 140 5.31 -14.59 15.90
CA LEU A 140 4.81 -15.94 15.63
C LEU A 140 4.33 -16.08 14.17
N HIS A 141 3.72 -15.05 13.60
CA HIS A 141 3.34 -15.01 12.19
C HIS A 141 4.58 -15.13 11.30
N ASP A 142 5.64 -14.38 11.60
CA ASP A 142 6.91 -14.40 10.87
C ASP A 142 7.61 -15.75 11.03
N ARG A 143 7.66 -16.32 12.24
CA ARG A 143 8.20 -17.67 12.48
C ARG A 143 7.42 -18.77 11.76
N LEU A 144 6.10 -18.62 11.61
CA LEU A 144 5.30 -19.56 10.81
C LEU A 144 5.53 -19.33 9.31
N ARG A 145 5.67 -18.07 8.89
CA ARG A 145 5.99 -17.71 7.51
C ARG A 145 7.35 -18.26 7.12
N ASP A 146 8.40 -18.03 7.88
CA ASP A 146 9.76 -18.51 7.60
C ASP A 146 9.85 -20.04 7.53
N ARG A 147 9.05 -20.76 8.32
CA ARG A 147 9.01 -22.24 8.26
C ARG A 147 8.21 -22.81 7.10
N PHE A 148 7.32 -22.03 6.49
CA PHE A 148 6.55 -22.43 5.30
C PHE A 148 7.04 -21.77 4.00
N PHE A 149 7.73 -20.65 4.10
CA PHE A 149 8.11 -19.73 3.03
C PHE A 149 9.54 -19.22 3.21
N ALA A 150 10.51 -20.09 3.49
CA ALA A 150 11.93 -19.77 3.30
C ALA A 150 12.30 -19.41 1.83
N ASP A 151 11.32 -19.05 0.99
CA ASP A 151 11.40 -18.60 -0.40
C ASP A 151 10.72 -17.22 -0.65
N ASP A 152 9.95 -16.66 0.30
CA ASP A 152 9.24 -15.37 0.09
C ASP A 152 9.75 -14.24 1.01
N GLY A 153 11.06 -14.15 1.20
CA GLY A 153 11.73 -13.06 1.93
C GLY A 153 11.78 -11.72 1.18
N ALA A 154 10.71 -11.33 0.48
CA ALA A 154 10.75 -10.21 -0.48
C ALA A 154 9.51 -9.31 -0.45
N SER A 155 8.90 -9.03 0.72
CA SER A 155 7.72 -8.13 0.77
C SER A 155 7.93 -6.78 1.47
N ASP A 156 8.77 -6.68 2.52
CA ASP A 156 9.07 -5.37 3.12
C ASP A 156 10.29 -4.67 2.49
N GLU A 157 11.22 -5.42 1.89
CA GLU A 157 12.35 -4.85 1.13
C GLU A 157 11.91 -4.39 -0.28
N SER A 158 10.85 -5.01 -0.82
CA SER A 158 10.25 -4.68 -2.12
C SER A 158 9.64 -3.27 -2.16
N ASP A 159 8.92 -2.85 -1.13
CA ASP A 159 8.22 -1.55 -1.15
C ASP A 159 9.22 -0.36 -1.13
N ALA A 160 10.34 -0.51 -0.40
CA ALA A 160 11.40 0.50 -0.36
C ALA A 160 12.25 0.51 -1.64
N ASP A 161 12.61 -0.66 -2.17
CA ASP A 161 13.36 -0.79 -3.41
C ASP A 161 12.54 -0.36 -4.64
N GLU A 162 11.24 -0.64 -4.65
CA GLU A 162 10.33 -0.22 -5.73
C GLU A 162 10.12 1.30 -5.71
N ALA A 163 10.03 1.93 -4.53
CA ALA A 163 10.03 3.39 -4.42
C ALA A 163 11.33 4.00 -4.98
N ALA A 164 12.50 3.44 -4.62
CA ALA A 164 13.79 3.91 -5.12
C ALA A 164 13.93 3.73 -6.65
N ARG A 165 13.43 2.61 -7.20
CA ARG A 165 13.43 2.35 -8.65
C ARG A 165 12.49 3.31 -9.40
N LEU A 166 11.32 3.59 -8.85
CA LEU A 166 10.36 4.55 -9.42
C LEU A 166 10.91 5.97 -9.40
N GLU A 167 11.63 6.36 -8.34
CA GLU A 167 12.31 7.64 -8.25
C GLU A 167 13.44 7.76 -9.28
N ALA A 168 14.25 6.71 -9.46
CA ALA A 168 15.29 6.67 -10.49
C ALA A 168 14.70 6.76 -11.91
N MET A 169 13.67 5.98 -12.21
CA MET A 169 13.00 6.00 -13.52
C MET A 169 12.33 7.37 -13.78
N ARG A 170 11.75 7.98 -12.75
CA ARG A 170 11.19 9.33 -12.84
C ARG A 170 12.29 10.36 -13.10
N ALA A 171 13.46 10.22 -12.49
CA ALA A 171 14.58 11.13 -12.70
C ALA A 171 15.12 11.04 -14.13
N GLU A 172 15.31 9.84 -14.66
CA GLU A 172 15.74 9.60 -16.05
C GLU A 172 14.74 10.17 -17.06
N MET A 173 13.45 9.86 -16.89
CA MET A 173 12.40 10.37 -17.78
C MET A 173 12.31 11.90 -17.77
N MET A 174 12.48 12.54 -16.61
CA MET A 174 12.51 13.99 -16.50
C MET A 174 13.76 14.61 -17.14
N ASP A 175 14.87 13.88 -17.20
CA ASP A 175 16.09 14.34 -17.86
C ASP A 175 15.97 14.27 -19.39
N GLU A 176 15.41 13.18 -19.92
CA GLU A 176 15.08 13.07 -21.34
C GLU A 176 14.13 14.18 -21.80
N LEU A 177 13.09 14.48 -21.00
CA LEU A 177 12.18 15.58 -21.28
C LEU A 177 12.89 16.94 -21.29
N ARG A 178 13.84 17.17 -20.38
CA ARG A 178 14.64 18.41 -20.34
C ARG A 178 15.50 18.54 -21.59
N VAL A 179 16.15 17.47 -22.01
CA VAL A 179 17.01 17.47 -23.21
C VAL A 179 16.18 17.72 -24.46
N ALA A 180 15.08 16.99 -24.64
CA ALA A 180 14.20 17.15 -25.80
C ALA A 180 13.60 18.58 -25.87
N LEU A 181 13.20 19.14 -24.72
CA LEU A 181 12.70 20.52 -24.67
C LEU A 181 13.79 21.53 -25.06
N HIS A 182 15.04 21.32 -24.64
CA HIS A 182 16.15 22.21 -24.99
C HIS A 182 16.50 22.12 -26.47
N GLU A 183 16.42 20.93 -27.06
CA GLU A 183 16.60 20.72 -28.50
C GLU A 183 15.52 21.43 -29.33
N GLU A 184 14.25 21.31 -28.93
CA GLU A 184 13.13 22.02 -29.58
C GLU A 184 13.27 23.55 -29.45
N LEU A 185 13.59 24.07 -28.26
CA LEU A 185 13.78 25.51 -28.05
C LEU A 185 14.96 26.07 -28.87
N THR A 186 16.05 25.31 -28.99
CA THR A 186 17.21 25.74 -29.81
C THR A 186 16.93 25.60 -31.31
N SER A 187 16.13 24.63 -31.73
CA SER A 187 15.63 24.50 -33.10
C SER A 187 14.75 25.70 -33.49
N ILE A 188 13.77 26.04 -32.64
CA ILE A 188 12.88 27.19 -32.85
C ILE A 188 13.67 28.51 -32.87
N SER A 189 14.61 28.68 -31.93
CA SER A 189 15.46 29.88 -31.90
C SER A 189 16.29 30.03 -33.18
N ARG A 190 16.84 28.95 -33.74
CA ARG A 190 17.59 29.03 -35.01
C ARG A 190 16.71 29.43 -36.19
N ILE A 191 15.47 28.96 -36.23
CA ILE A 191 14.51 29.33 -37.28
C ILE A 191 14.19 30.82 -37.20
N ASP A 192 14.02 31.36 -35.99
CA ASP A 192 13.74 32.78 -35.77
C ASP A 192 14.95 33.65 -36.17
N THR A 193 16.18 33.22 -35.88
CA THR A 193 17.40 33.90 -36.32
C THR A 193 17.60 33.84 -37.83
N ALA A 194 17.25 32.73 -38.48
CA ALA A 194 17.31 32.59 -39.94
C ALA A 194 16.28 33.48 -40.65
N ALA A 195 15.08 33.60 -40.10
CA ALA A 195 14.05 34.53 -40.58
C ALA A 195 14.44 36.01 -40.39
N GLY A 196 15.24 36.32 -39.36
CA GLY A 196 15.78 37.66 -39.12
C GLY A 196 16.93 38.07 -40.05
N GLN A 197 17.57 37.12 -40.75
CA GLN A 197 18.75 37.37 -41.59
C GLN A 197 18.42 37.58 -43.08
N GLU A 198 17.17 37.35 -43.50
CA GLU A 198 16.73 37.49 -44.90
C GLU A 198 16.27 38.93 -45.26
N VAL A 199 16.34 39.89 -44.34
CA VAL A 199 15.87 41.28 -44.55
C VAL A 199 16.99 42.24 -44.99
N ASP A 200 18.26 41.85 -44.99
CA ASP A 200 19.38 42.77 -45.31
C ASP A 200 20.33 42.23 -46.40
N THR A 201 19.87 42.17 -47.65
CA THR A 201 20.79 42.05 -48.80
C THR A 201 20.28 42.86 -50.01
N PRO A 202 21.01 43.89 -50.48
CA PRO A 202 20.59 44.74 -51.58
C PRO A 202 20.81 44.08 -52.95
N PRO A 203 19.97 44.35 -53.97
CA PRO A 203 19.97 43.55 -55.19
C PRO A 203 20.97 44.05 -56.23
N GLY A 204 21.69 43.08 -56.81
CA GLY A 204 22.08 43.14 -58.22
C GLY A 204 23.57 43.09 -58.48
N GLN A 205 24.08 41.94 -58.93
CA GLN A 205 25.04 41.86 -60.03
C GLN A 205 24.75 40.61 -60.87
N THR A 206 24.42 40.86 -62.13
CA THR A 206 24.16 39.92 -63.23
C THR A 206 25.43 39.22 -63.70
N THR A 207 25.39 37.90 -63.88
CA THR A 207 26.43 37.11 -64.54
C THR A 207 26.28 37.20 -66.06
N GLU A 208 27.26 37.81 -66.75
CA GLU A 208 27.39 37.73 -68.22
C GLU A 208 28.22 36.51 -68.62
N ASP A 209 27.71 35.74 -69.58
CA ASP A 209 28.32 34.54 -70.20
C ASP A 209 28.93 34.90 -71.57
N PRO A 210 30.26 34.79 -71.79
CA PRO A 210 30.91 35.25 -73.01
C PRO A 210 31.02 34.14 -74.06
N ALA A 211 29.89 33.55 -74.48
CA ALA A 211 29.82 32.64 -75.62
C ALA A 211 29.25 33.31 -76.89
N ARG A 212 29.39 34.63 -77.03
CA ARG A 212 28.78 35.42 -78.11
C ARG A 212 29.69 36.45 -78.79
N SER A 213 30.94 36.09 -79.09
CA SER A 213 31.86 36.98 -79.81
C SER A 213 32.77 36.25 -80.82
N ALA A 214 32.25 35.24 -81.49
CA ALA A 214 32.75 34.79 -82.79
C ALA A 214 31.77 35.25 -83.88
N LEU A 215 31.95 36.47 -84.39
CA LEU A 215 31.47 37.02 -85.68
C LEU A 215 31.41 38.55 -85.55
N LEU A 216 32.49 39.24 -85.96
CA LEU A 216 32.45 40.45 -86.80
C LEU A 216 33.82 41.15 -86.81
N ARG A 217 34.42 41.15 -88.01
CA ARG A 217 35.25 42.20 -88.63
C ARG A 217 36.77 42.19 -88.40
N HIS A 218 37.42 41.87 -89.53
CA HIS A 218 38.60 42.49 -90.17
C HIS A 218 39.94 42.53 -89.45
#